data_AF-A0A7X1TKT4-F1
#
_entry.id   AF-A0A7X1TKT4-F1
#
_cell.length_a   1.000
_cell.length_b   1.000
_cell.length_c   1.000
_cell.angle_alpha   90.00
_cell.angle_beta   90.00
_cell.angle_gamma   90.00
#
_symmetry.space_group_name_H-M   'P 1'
#
loop_
_entity.id
_entity.type
_entity.pdbx_description
1 polymer ?
#
loop_
_entity_poly.entity_id
_entity_poly.type
_entity_poly.pdbx_seq_one_letter_code
_entity_poly.pdbx_strand_id
1 'polypeptide(L)'
;MRAGAGQLRILPVWQALGQHAAQARRTRIHCSKKHNVDEMTVMFEAVSTSDLREVAWRLNAQSWVVATSLQTLAADSSTAR
;
A
#
# COMPACT_ATOMS: atom_id res chain seq x y z
N MET A 1 2.07 -18.27 5.43
CA MET A 1 0.69 -18.60 4.98
C MET A 1 0.11 -17.32 4.41
N ARG A 2 -0.33 -17.32 3.14
CA ARG A 2 -0.89 -16.13 2.50
C ARG A 2 -2.31 -15.86 3.01
N ALA A 3 -2.71 -14.61 3.16
CA ALA A 3 -4.10 -14.30 3.46
C ALA A 3 -4.97 -14.61 2.23
N GLY A 4 -6.07 -15.34 2.42
CA GLY A 4 -7.08 -15.52 1.36
C GLY A 4 -7.95 -14.28 1.18
N ALA A 5 -8.79 -14.26 0.14
CA ALA A 5 -9.75 -13.16 -0.05
C ALA A 5 -10.70 -13.03 1.16
N GLY A 6 -10.97 -11.80 1.58
CA GLY A 6 -11.76 -11.46 2.77
C GLY A 6 -11.04 -11.66 4.10
N GLN A 7 -9.74 -12.00 4.08
CA GLN A 7 -8.94 -12.23 5.29
C GLN A 7 -7.89 -11.14 5.53
N LEU A 8 -7.92 -10.05 4.76
CA LEU A 8 -7.04 -8.90 4.98
C LEU A 8 -7.18 -8.38 6.41
N ARG A 9 -6.10 -8.52 7.18
CA ARG A 9 -6.02 -7.96 8.52
C ARG A 9 -5.42 -6.57 8.42
N ILE A 10 -6.26 -5.56 8.66
CA ILE A 10 -5.90 -4.15 8.57
C ILE A 10 -4.77 -3.78 9.55
N LEU A 11 -4.77 -4.35 10.77
CA LEU A 11 -3.76 -4.05 11.80
C LEU A 11 -2.31 -4.44 11.40
N PRO A 12 -2.02 -5.67 10.94
CA PRO A 12 -0.71 -6.03 10.41
C PRO A 12 -0.22 -5.14 9.26
N VAL A 13 -1.13 -4.64 8.41
CA VAL A 13 -0.76 -3.71 7.35
C VAL A 13 -0.26 -2.41 7.96
N TRP A 14 -1.00 -1.81 8.89
CA TRP A 14 -0.57 -0.57 9.57
C TRP A 14 0.75 -0.74 10.33
N GLN A 15 0.97 -1.88 10.98
CA GLN A 15 2.25 -2.18 11.63
C GLN A 15 3.41 -2.21 10.63
N ALA A 16 3.21 -2.80 9.45
CA ALA A 16 4.24 -2.84 8.40
C ALA A 16 4.55 -1.44 7.83
N LEU A 17 3.57 -0.52 7.80
CA LEU A 17 3.79 0.88 7.43
C LEU A 17 4.68 1.63 8.45
N GLY A 18 4.72 1.18 9.71
CA GLY A 18 5.53 1.78 10.76
C GLY A 18 5.23 3.26 10.97
N GLN A 19 6.29 4.09 11.06
CA GLN A 19 6.15 5.54 11.25
C GLN A 19 5.38 6.25 10.13
N HIS A 20 5.32 5.66 8.93
CA HIS A 20 4.60 6.23 7.79
C HIS A 20 3.09 6.01 7.85
N ALA A 21 2.61 5.16 8.78
CA ALA A 21 1.18 4.92 8.97
C ALA A 21 0.38 6.21 9.18
N ALA A 22 0.94 7.16 9.94
CA ALA A 22 0.32 8.46 10.23
C ALA A 22 0.20 9.36 8.98
N GLN A 23 0.95 9.08 7.92
CA GLN A 23 0.97 9.85 6.68
C GLN A 23 0.04 9.27 5.61
N ALA A 24 -0.59 8.12 5.89
CA ALA A 24 -1.58 7.53 5.00
C ALA A 24 -2.87 8.35 5.03
N ARG A 25 -3.33 8.78 3.86
CA ARG A 25 -4.50 9.64 3.69
C ARG A 25 -5.74 8.88 3.24
N ARG A 26 -5.54 7.87 2.41
CA ARG A 26 -6.63 7.09 1.84
C ARG A 26 -6.24 5.62 1.75
N THR A 27 -7.17 4.78 2.18
CA THR A 27 -7.10 3.34 2.00
C THR A 27 -8.29 2.89 1.16
N ARG A 28 -8.01 2.14 0.10
CA ARG A 28 -9.04 1.41 -0.65
C ARG A 28 -8.74 -0.07 -0.55
N ILE A 29 -9.75 -0.87 -0.23
CA ILE A 29 -9.65 -2.33 -0.21
C ILE A 29 -10.57 -2.88 -1.30
N HIS A 30 -10.04 -3.78 -2.11
CA HIS A 30 -10.79 -4.52 -3.12
C HIS A 30 -10.57 -6.02 -2.91
N CYS A 31 -11.64 -6.74 -2.62
CA CYS A 31 -11.60 -8.20 -2.48
C CYS A 31 -11.77 -8.86 -3.86
N SER A 32 -10.71 -9.48 -4.38
CA SER A 32 -10.75 -10.17 -5.67
C SER A 32 -10.99 -11.66 -5.45
N LYS A 33 -12.25 -12.09 -5.53
CA LYS A 33 -12.61 -13.52 -5.41
C LYS A 33 -11.97 -14.37 -6.51
N LYS A 34 -11.82 -13.82 -7.72
CA LYS A 34 -11.20 -14.49 -8.87
C LYS A 34 -9.74 -14.86 -8.60
N HIS A 35 -8.99 -13.96 -7.99
CA HIS A 35 -7.58 -14.15 -7.69
C HIS A 35 -7.34 -14.65 -6.25
N ASN A 36 -8.42 -14.81 -5.47
CA ASN A 36 -8.41 -15.17 -4.05
C ASN A 36 -7.45 -14.32 -3.21
N VAL A 37 -7.43 -13.01 -3.49
CA VAL A 37 -6.60 -12.03 -2.77
C VAL A 37 -7.42 -10.79 -2.43
N ASP A 38 -6.98 -10.08 -1.40
CA ASP A 38 -7.42 -8.74 -1.10
C ASP A 38 -6.35 -7.75 -1.56
N GLU A 39 -6.76 -6.80 -2.39
CA GLU A 39 -5.92 -5.70 -2.86
C GLU A 39 -6.15 -4.48 -1.97
N MET A 40 -5.07 -3.94 -1.40
CA MET A 40 -5.10 -2.71 -0.60
C MET A 40 -4.26 -1.63 -1.27
N THR A 41 -4.88 -0.51 -1.60
CA THR A 41 -4.19 0.69 -2.07
C THR A 41 -4.10 1.68 -0.92
N VAL A 42 -2.88 2.11 -0.59
CA VAL A 42 -2.60 3.15 0.42
C VAL A 42 -1.99 4.35 -0.27
N MET A 43 -2.64 5.51 -0.14
CA MET A 43 -2.14 6.78 -0.66
C MET A 43 -1.47 7.59 0.44
N PHE A 44 -0.32 8.16 0.12
CA PHE A 44 0.47 9.05 0.98
C PHE A 44 0.59 10.41 0.28
N GLU A 45 0.48 11.52 1.03
CA GLU A 45 0.53 12.88 0.44
C GLU A 45 1.93 13.49 0.38
N ALA A 46 2.74 13.32 1.43
CA ALA A 46 4.02 14.00 1.56
C ALA A 46 5.07 13.02 2.11
N VAL A 47 5.32 11.96 1.36
CA VAL A 47 6.28 10.90 1.70
C VAL A 47 7.29 10.81 0.56
N SER A 48 8.57 10.73 0.90
CA SER A 48 9.61 10.64 -0.12
C SER A 48 9.53 9.32 -0.87
N THR A 49 10.02 9.28 -2.11
CA THR A 49 10.08 8.02 -2.87
C THR A 49 10.94 6.96 -2.17
N SER A 50 11.98 7.38 -1.43
CA SER A 50 12.80 6.47 -0.60
C SER A 50 12.00 5.83 0.53
N ASP A 51 11.17 6.60 1.23
CA ASP A 51 10.32 6.09 2.30
C ASP A 51 9.24 5.15 1.75
N LEU A 52 8.64 5.47 0.60
CA LEU A 52 7.70 4.58 -0.08
C LEU A 52 8.35 3.24 -0.48
N ARG A 53 9.62 3.27 -0.92
CA ARG A 53 10.40 2.05 -1.21
C ARG A 53 10.65 1.23 0.05
N GLU A 54 10.99 1.87 1.17
CA GLU A 54 11.17 1.18 2.44
C GLU A 54 9.86 0.52 2.90
N VAL A 55 8.74 1.23 2.81
CA VAL A 55 7.41 0.69 3.12
C VAL A 55 7.10 -0.52 2.24
N ALA A 56 7.32 -0.43 0.92
CA ALA A 56 7.11 -1.55 0.01
C ALA A 56 8.02 -2.75 0.35
N TRP A 57 9.28 -2.50 0.73
CA TRP A 57 10.20 -3.54 1.16
C TRP A 57 9.70 -4.24 2.43
N ARG A 58 9.28 -3.49 3.45
CA ARG A 58 8.71 -4.04 4.70
C ARG A 58 7.46 -4.88 4.44
N LEU A 59 6.60 -4.45 3.52
CA LEU A 59 5.41 -5.19 3.10
C LEU A 59 5.79 -6.49 2.35
N ASN A 60 6.74 -6.45 1.41
CA ASN A 60 7.18 -7.66 0.69
C ASN A 60 7.84 -8.69 1.60
N ALA A 61 8.43 -8.28 2.72
CA ALA A 61 8.99 -9.19 3.71
C ALA A 61 7.91 -9.99 4.47
N GLN A 62 6.63 -9.61 4.37
CA GLN A 62 5.54 -10.27 5.07
C GLN A 62 5.05 -11.51 4.33
N SER A 63 4.96 -12.64 5.04
CA SER A 63 4.51 -13.92 4.44
C SER A 63 3.05 -13.95 3.96
N TRP A 64 2.27 -12.93 4.33
CA TRP A 64 0.87 -12.75 3.94
C TRP A 64 0.68 -11.80 2.75
N VAL A 65 1.75 -11.15 2.28
CA VAL A 65 1.74 -10.31 1.08
C VAL A 65 2.10 -11.15 -0.15
N VAL A 66 1.34 -10.98 -1.23
CA VAL A 66 1.60 -11.66 -2.51
C VAL A 66 2.58 -10.85 -3.35
N ALA A 67 2.34 -9.55 -3.47
CA ALA A 67 3.18 -8.60 -4.18
C ALA A 67 2.83 -7.17 -3.74
N THR A 68 3.76 -6.24 -3.93
CA THR A 68 3.52 -4.81 -3.80
C THR A 68 3.86 -4.09 -5.09
N SER A 69 3.15 -3.03 -5.42
CA SER A 69 3.53 -2.09 -6.47
C SER A 69 3.56 -0.67 -5.92
N LEU A 70 4.48 0.15 -6.44
CA LEU A 70 4.57 1.57 -6.11
C LEU A 70 4.15 2.38 -7.33
N GLN A 71 3.31 3.38 -7.10
CA GLN A 71 2.88 4.33 -8.11
C GLN A 71 3.13 5.74 -7.55
N THR A 72 3.89 6.53 -8.29
CA THR A 72 4.04 7.96 -8.02
C THR A 72 3.07 8.68 -8.93
N LEU A 73 2.07 9.35 -8.34
CA LEU A 73 1.28 10.32 -9.08
C LEU A 73 2.18 11.54 -9.26
N ALA A 74 2.57 11.83 -10.50
CA ALA A 74 3.19 13.11 -10.80
C ALA A 74 2.20 14.21 -10.36
N ALA A 75 2.67 15.19 -9.60
CA ALA A 75 1.89 16.42 -9.41
C ALA A 75 1.66 16.98 -10.81
N ASP A 76 0.39 17.01 -11.22
CA ASP A 76 0.00 17.46 -12.55
C ASP A 76 0.48 18.90 -12.71
N SER A 77 1.61 19.07 -13.38
CA SER A 77 2.23 20.37 -13.60
C SER A 77 1.56 21.00 -14.81
N SER A 78 0.24 21.17 -14.75
CA SER A 78 -0.50 21.91 -15.77
C SER A 78 -0.41 23.39 -15.44
N THR A 79 0.79 23.95 -15.61
CA THR A 79 0.98 25.38 -15.83
C THR A 79 0.80 25.62 -17.33
N ALA A 80 -0.44 25.76 -17.78
CA ALA A 80 -0.70 26.39 -19.06
C ALA A 80 -0.75 27.91 -18.83
N ARG A 81 0.21 28.61 -19.44
CA ARG A 81 0.22 30.06 -19.63
C ARG A 81 -0.93 30.50 -20.52
#